data_AF-A0A937KW40-F1
#
_entry.id   AF-A0A937KW40-F1
#
_cell.length_a   1.000
_cell.length_b   1.000
_cell.length_c   1.000
_cell.angle_alpha   90.00
_cell.angle_beta   90.00
_cell.angle_gamma   90.00
#
_symmetry.space_group_name_H-M   'P 1'
#
loop_
_entity.id
_entity.type
_entity.pdbx_description
1 polymer ?
#
loop_
_entity_poly.entity_id
_entity_poly.type
_entity_poly.pdbx_seq_one_letter_code
_entity_poly.pdbx_strand_id
1 'polypeptide(L)' 'VVRFLVSQGVPAARLAATGYGEFQPLTSGDATENRRLNRRIELKITQRVAAK' A
#
# COMPACT_ATOMS: atom_id res chain seq x y z
N VAL A 1 4.98 -3.47 -7.24
CA VAL A 1 3.51 -3.44 -7.40
C VAL A 1 3.02 -2.27 -8.26
N VAL A 2 3.23 -1.01 -7.88
CA VAL A 2 2.69 0.13 -8.66
C VAL A 2 3.12 0.13 -10.13
N ARG A 3 4.41 -0.13 -10.42
CA ARG A 3 4.90 -0.30 -11.81
C ARG A 3 4.17 -1.41 -12.57
N PHE A 4 3.83 -2.50 -11.89
CA PHE A 4 3.05 -3.59 -12.47
C PHE A 4 1.63 -3.12 -12.80
N LEU A 5 0.94 -2.44 -11.88
CA LEU A 5 -0.41 -1.91 -12.16
C LEU A 5 -0.44 -0.94 -13.34
N VAL A 6 0.60 -0.10 -13.49
CA VAL A 6 0.77 0.75 -14.68
C VAL A 6 0.91 -0.09 -15.94
N SER A 7 1.72 -1.16 -15.92
CA SER A 7 1.85 -2.08 -17.06
C SER A 7 0.56 -2.82 -17.42
N GLN A 8 -0.36 -2.98 -16.45
CA GLN A 8 -1.69 -3.56 -16.66
C GLN A 8 -2.74 -2.51 -17.11
N GLY A 9 -2.33 -1.28 -17.39
CA GLY A 9 -3.19 -0.23 -17.96
C GLY A 9 -3.82 0.72 -16.95
N VAL A 10 -3.49 0.63 -15.65
CA VAL A 10 -3.99 1.60 -14.67
C VAL A 10 -3.23 2.93 -14.85
N PRO A 11 -3.93 4.07 -15.11
CA PRO A 11 -3.26 5.35 -15.32
C PRO A 11 -2.39 5.74 -14.12
N ALA A 12 -1.12 6.05 -14.36
CA ALA A 12 -0.16 6.41 -13.31
C ALA A 12 -0.63 7.60 -12.45
N ALA A 13 -1.32 8.56 -13.06
CA ALA A 13 -1.89 9.73 -12.38
C ALA A 13 -2.97 9.40 -11.32
N ARG A 14 -3.48 8.16 -11.31
CA ARG A 14 -4.46 7.65 -10.33
C ARG A 14 -3.82 6.79 -9.24
N LEU A 15 -2.51 6.58 -9.28
CA LEU A 15 -1.79 5.71 -8.36
C LEU A 15 -0.87 6.54 -7.47
N ALA A 16 -0.85 6.22 -6.18
CA ALA A 16 0.12 6.72 -5.22
C ALA A 16 0.82 5.53 -4.55
N ALA A 17 2.13 5.62 -4.38
CA ALA A 17 2.94 4.62 -3.67
C ALA A 17 3.39 5.21 -2.33
N THR A 18 2.94 4.62 -1.22
CA THR A 18 3.33 5.03 0.13
C THR A 18 3.97 3.85 0.86
N GLY A 19 5.14 4.07 1.47
CA GLY A 19 5.80 3.10 2.34
C GLY A 19 5.68 3.53 3.79
N TYR A 20 5.12 2.67 4.64
CA TYR A 20 4.97 2.93 6.08
C TYR A 20 6.05 2.28 6.95
N GLY A 21 6.94 1.46 6.37
CA GLY A 21 7.99 0.78 7.10
C GLY A 21 7.45 -0.04 8.27
N GLU A 22 8.10 0.10 9.43
CA GLU A 22 7.71 -0.57 10.68
C GLU A 22 6.73 0.24 11.54
N PHE A 23 6.32 1.44 11.10
CA PHE A 23 5.57 2.40 11.90
C PHE A 23 4.06 2.14 11.95
N GLN A 24 3.55 1.17 11.18
CA GLN A 24 2.13 0.77 11.19
C GLN A 24 1.98 -0.77 11.21
N PRO A 25 2.38 -1.44 12.31
CA PRO A 25 2.25 -2.89 12.44
C PRO A 25 0.78 -3.30 12.63
N LEU A 26 0.40 -4.48 12.11
CA LEU A 26 -0.86 -5.13 12.48
C LEU A 26 -0.75 -5.83 13.82
N THR A 27 0.39 -6.45 14.06
CA THR A 27 0.65 -7.18 15.31
C THR A 27 1.96 -6.71 15.94
N SER A 28 1.95 -6.63 17.27
CA SER A 28 3.11 -6.20 18.04
C SER A 28 4.12 -7.34 18.23
N GLY A 29 5.39 -6.98 18.36
CA GLY A 29 6.46 -7.91 18.71
C GLY A 29 7.18 -8.54 17.52
N ASP A 30 8.22 -9.30 17.85
CA ASP A 30 9.37 -9.55 16.98
C ASP A 30 9.39 -10.97 16.42
N ALA A 31 8.43 -11.81 16.83
CA ALA A 31 8.35 -13.19 16.41
C ALA A 31 8.26 -13.30 14.88
N THR A 32 8.82 -14.38 14.32
CA THR A 32 8.81 -14.64 12.87
C THR A 32 7.41 -14.53 12.26
N GLU A 33 6.40 -14.99 12.99
CA GLU A 33 5.00 -14.92 12.57
C GLU A 33 4.49 -13.47 12.50
N ASN A 34 4.75 -12.66 13.53
CA ASN A 34 4.36 -11.24 13.53
C ASN A 34 5.05 -10.47 12.40
N ARG A 35 6.35 -10.74 12.17
CA ARG A 35 7.09 -10.16 11.04
C ARG A 35 6.49 -10.57 9.69
N ARG A 36 5.97 -11.79 9.56
CA ARG A 36 5.31 -12.25 8.33
C ARG A 36 4.00 -11.48 8.10
N LEU A 37 3.19 -11.29 9.14
CA LEU A 37 1.93 -10.53 9.06
C LEU A 37 2.16 -9.05 8.74
N ASN A 38 3.21 -8.44 9.33
CA ASN A 38 3.49 -7.02 9.17
C ASN A 38 4.06 -6.65 7.79
N ARG A 39 4.78 -7.56 7.12
CA ARG A 39 5.32 -7.35 5.76
C ARG A 39 4.24 -7.59 4.68
N ARG A 40 3.44 -6.57 4.40
CA ARG A 40 2.30 -6.65 3.47
C ARG A 40 2.19 -5.44 2.55
N ILE A 41 1.31 -5.57 1.57
CA ILE A 41 0.87 -4.49 0.68
C ILE A 41 -0.62 -4.26 0.92
N GLU A 42 -1.02 -3.00 1.09
CA GLU A 42 -2.43 -2.61 1.18
C GLU A 42 -2.83 -1.76 -0.03
N LEU A 43 -4.00 -2.04 -0.60
CA LEU A 43 -4.58 -1.26 -1.68
C LEU A 43 -5.78 -0.50 -1.14
N LYS A 44 -5.61 0.82 -0.95
CA LYS A 44 -6.70 1.71 -0.53
C LYS A 44 -7.29 2.41 -1.74
N ILE A 45 -8.56 2.13 -2.03
CA ILE A 45 -9.30 2.84 -3.08
C ILE A 45 -9.86 4.12 -2.46
N THR A 46 -9.50 5.25 -3.04
CA THR A 46 -9.99 6.57 -2.62
C THR A 46 -10.77 7.22 -3.74
N GLN A 47 -11.72 8.08 -3.38
CA GLN A 47 -12.41 8.94 -4.33
C GLN A 47 -11.68 10.28 -4.38
N ARG A 48 -11.34 10.73 -5.58
CA ARG A 48 -10.85 12.08 -5.81
C ARG A 48 -12.06 12.94 -6.12
N VAL A 49 -12.62 13.59 -5.10
CA VAL A 49 -13.64 14.63 -5.34
C VAL A 49 -12.89 15.79 -5.98
N ALA A 50 -13.16 16.09 -7.25
CA ALA A 50 -12.62 17.30 -7.86
C ALA A 50 -13.15 18.49 -7.05
N ALA A 51 -12.25 19.28 -6.47
CA ALA A 51 -12.64 20.59 -5.97
C ALA A 51 -13.19 21.36 -7.16
N LYS A 52 -14.45 21.77 -7.06
CA LYS A 52 -15.17 22.48 -8.10
C LYS A 52 -14.64 23.90 -8.24
#